data_AF-A0A7V9UVF3-F1
#
_entry.id   AF-A0A7V9UVF3-F1
#
_cell.length_a   1.000
_cell.length_b   1.000
_cell.length_c   1.000
_cell.angle_alpha   90.00
_cell.angle_beta   90.00
_cell.angle_gamma   90.00
#
_symmetry.space_group_name_H-M   'P 1'
#
loop_
_entity.id
_entity.type
_entity.pdbx_description
1 polymer ?
#
loop_
_entity_poly.entity_id
_entity_poly.type
_entity_poly.pdbx_seq_one_letter_code
_entity_poly.pdbx_strand_id
1 'polypeptide(L)'
;TYDSDYIQGLERVLALSGSMNIASANMSLSNRQYFSNCDVQQAPIKAVIDNLRSVKVATIIASGNNDYSDSMSSPACISTAVSVGSTGDGSGGATVDRVSSFSNSVGFLNLLAPGQLITSSLLNGSYGNWYGTSMAAPHVAGAWAVLKQRKPNATVTEILNALTTTGVPVTDTRNNVAKPRIRVDAALQALSNPSAAQKTFDFDGDGKTDLSIFRPSVGEWWYVRSSDGGNRTFQFGSSFDRLVPADYTGDGKTDIAFFRPSTGGWFILRSEDNSFYSFPFGVSGDVPAPADFDGDGKADPAVFRPSTMTWFISRSSGGTTIQQFGQTGDIPAVADYDGDGKSDIAIYRPALGQWWLQRSSLGAIAFQFGTSADKPVQGDYTGDGKADIAVFRPASGEWFILRSENQTYYSFPFGTNGDIPSPGNYDGDGKADAAIFRPSNKTWFVQKSTSGTLIQTFGQTGDKPVPNAFVP
;
A
#
# COMPACT_ATOMS: atom_id res chain seq x y z
N THR A 1 39.13 6.18 10.48
CA THR A 1 37.87 5.47 10.20
C THR A 1 38.05 4.73 8.89
N TYR A 2 37.33 3.63 8.68
CA TYR A 2 37.46 2.82 7.45
C TYR A 2 36.53 3.32 6.33
N ASP A 3 36.15 4.60 6.38
CA ASP A 3 35.11 5.18 5.52
C ASP A 3 35.52 5.08 4.03
N SER A 4 36.82 5.22 3.72
CA SER A 4 37.35 5.03 2.36
C SER A 4 37.20 3.58 1.85
N ASP A 5 37.34 2.59 2.72
CA ASP A 5 37.22 1.18 2.36
C ASP A 5 35.75 0.79 2.17
N TYR A 6 34.85 1.37 2.98
CA TYR A 6 33.41 1.21 2.80
C TYR A 6 32.96 1.74 1.44
N ILE A 7 33.45 2.93 1.05
CA ILE A 7 33.13 3.54 -0.25
C ILE A 7 33.65 2.65 -1.38
N GLN A 8 34.93 2.26 -1.36
CA GLN A 8 35.50 1.40 -2.40
C GLN A 8 34.78 0.04 -2.50
N GLY A 9 34.38 -0.54 -1.37
CA GLY A 9 33.59 -1.78 -1.35
C GLY A 9 32.23 -1.62 -2.02
N LEU A 10 31.49 -0.56 -1.71
CA LEU A 10 30.18 -0.27 -2.31
C LEU A 10 30.31 0.13 -3.79
N GLU A 11 31.33 0.90 -4.17
CA GLU A 11 31.64 1.21 -5.57
C GLU A 11 31.95 -0.05 -6.37
N ARG A 12 32.66 -1.02 -5.77
CA ARG A 12 32.90 -2.31 -6.39
C ARG A 12 31.60 -3.09 -6.61
N VAL A 13 30.69 -3.09 -5.64
CA VAL A 13 29.35 -3.69 -5.80
C VAL A 13 28.59 -3.01 -6.94
N LEU A 14 28.61 -1.68 -6.99
CA LEU A 14 27.96 -0.91 -8.05
C LEU A 14 28.53 -1.27 -9.43
N ALA A 15 29.85 -1.33 -9.57
CA ALA A 15 30.50 -1.71 -10.83
C ALA A 15 30.13 -3.14 -11.27
N LEU A 16 29.92 -4.06 -10.34
CA LEU A 16 29.53 -5.44 -10.63
C LEU A 16 28.03 -5.58 -10.95
N SER A 17 27.18 -4.68 -10.46
CA SER A 17 25.71 -4.76 -10.62
C SER A 17 25.24 -4.75 -12.09
N GLY A 18 26.03 -4.21 -13.02
CA GLY A 18 25.74 -4.28 -14.46
C GLY A 18 25.99 -5.65 -15.10
N SER A 19 26.67 -6.56 -14.39
CA SER A 19 27.06 -7.89 -14.88
C SER A 19 26.63 -9.04 -13.98
N MET A 20 26.19 -8.74 -12.75
CA MET A 20 25.74 -9.69 -11.75
C MET A 20 24.39 -9.26 -11.21
N ASN A 21 23.51 -10.23 -10.95
CA ASN A 21 22.20 -9.98 -10.34
C ASN A 21 22.34 -9.74 -8.84
N ILE A 22 22.79 -8.55 -8.46
CA ILE A 22 22.98 -8.16 -7.06
C ILE A 22 21.67 -7.56 -6.53
N ALA A 23 21.07 -8.21 -5.53
CA ALA A 23 19.84 -7.72 -4.89
C ALA A 23 20.12 -6.64 -3.83
N SER A 24 21.18 -6.84 -3.04
CA SER A 24 21.54 -5.97 -1.93
C SER A 24 23.03 -6.10 -1.56
N ALA A 25 23.55 -5.08 -0.86
CA ALA A 25 24.84 -5.07 -0.20
C ALA A 25 24.63 -5.08 1.31
N ASN A 26 25.21 -6.04 2.03
CA ASN A 26 25.13 -6.13 3.49
C ASN A 26 26.36 -5.48 4.15
N MET A 27 26.12 -4.60 5.11
CA MET A 27 27.14 -3.94 5.92
C MET A 27 26.90 -4.22 7.41
N SER A 28 27.43 -5.34 7.88
CA SER A 28 27.36 -5.76 9.30
C SER A 28 28.40 -5.05 10.18
N LEU A 29 28.46 -3.72 10.09
CA LEU A 29 29.45 -2.87 10.73
C LEU A 29 28.82 -1.57 11.26
N SER A 30 29.48 -0.94 12.22
CA SER A 30 29.03 0.31 12.83
C SER A 30 30.23 1.13 13.30
N ASN A 31 30.07 2.46 13.38
CA ASN A 31 31.14 3.35 13.82
C ASN A 31 30.66 4.44 14.80
N ARG A 32 30.24 5.62 14.31
CA ARG A 32 29.93 6.80 15.15
C ARG A 32 28.44 6.88 15.47
N GLN A 33 28.08 7.43 16.64
CA GLN A 33 26.69 7.62 17.08
C GLN A 33 26.04 8.85 16.46
N TYR A 34 24.77 8.75 16.06
CA TYR A 34 23.95 9.85 15.54
C TYR A 34 22.51 9.80 16.06
N PHE A 35 21.97 10.97 16.40
CA PHE A 35 20.60 11.16 16.92
C PHE A 35 19.59 11.55 15.84
N SER A 36 20.04 11.67 14.59
CA SER A 36 19.25 11.99 13.40
C SER A 36 19.91 11.39 12.16
N ASN A 37 19.27 11.49 11.00
CA ASN A 37 19.87 11.07 9.74
C ASN A 37 21.21 11.80 9.51
N CYS A 38 22.24 11.03 9.20
CA CYS A 38 23.63 11.52 9.13
C CYS A 38 24.09 11.85 7.71
N ASP A 39 23.15 12.15 6.82
CA ASP A 39 23.37 12.34 5.37
C ASP A 39 24.45 13.37 5.06
N VAL A 40 24.44 14.50 5.79
CA VAL A 40 25.42 15.58 5.60
C VAL A 40 26.79 15.16 6.11
N GLN A 41 26.84 14.52 7.27
CA GLN A 41 28.08 14.12 7.94
C GLN A 41 28.73 12.88 7.29
N GLN A 42 27.96 12.10 6.53
CA GLN A 42 28.40 10.90 5.81
C GLN A 42 28.18 11.05 4.29
N ALA A 43 28.18 12.28 3.78
CA ALA A 43 27.88 12.59 2.38
C ALA A 43 28.63 11.72 1.35
N PRO A 44 29.95 11.40 1.52
CA PRO A 44 30.64 10.51 0.58
C PRO A 44 30.09 9.07 0.55
N ILE A 45 29.75 8.51 1.72
CA ILE A 45 29.17 7.16 1.82
C ILE A 45 27.73 7.20 1.30
N LYS A 46 26.98 8.25 1.63
CA LYS A 46 25.62 8.44 1.13
C LYS A 46 25.57 8.47 -0.39
N ALA A 47 26.50 9.16 -1.04
CA ALA A 47 26.53 9.26 -2.50
C ALA A 47 26.61 7.88 -3.18
N VAL A 48 27.46 6.97 -2.68
CA VAL A 48 27.54 5.61 -3.24
C VAL A 48 26.31 4.75 -2.90
N ILE A 49 25.72 4.92 -1.72
CA ILE A 49 24.44 4.26 -1.35
C ILE A 49 23.30 4.72 -2.28
N ASP A 50 23.22 6.01 -2.58
CA ASP A 50 22.24 6.58 -3.50
C ASP A 50 22.43 6.04 -4.92
N ASN A 51 23.69 5.89 -5.37
CA ASN A 51 24.00 5.28 -6.66
C ASN A 51 23.62 3.79 -6.72
N LEU A 52 23.84 3.01 -5.66
CA LEU A 52 23.36 1.63 -5.59
C LEU A 52 21.83 1.57 -5.62
N ARG A 53 21.17 2.48 -4.89
CA ARG A 53 19.71 2.57 -4.85
C ARG A 53 19.11 2.88 -6.23
N SER A 54 19.76 3.74 -7.03
CA SER A 54 19.29 4.09 -8.38
C SER A 54 19.32 2.91 -9.36
N VAL A 55 20.25 1.96 -9.15
CA VAL A 55 20.28 0.67 -9.87
C VAL A 55 19.52 -0.45 -9.14
N LYS A 56 18.66 -0.08 -8.18
CA LYS A 56 17.77 -0.98 -7.44
C LYS A 56 18.48 -2.01 -6.56
N VAL A 57 19.71 -1.72 -6.12
CA VAL A 57 20.47 -2.51 -5.14
C VAL A 57 20.35 -1.84 -3.76
N ALA A 58 19.78 -2.54 -2.78
CA ALA A 58 19.62 -2.01 -1.43
C ALA A 58 20.94 -2.07 -0.65
N THR A 59 21.23 -1.07 0.19
CA THR A 59 22.33 -1.16 1.17
C THR A 59 21.75 -1.40 2.55
N ILE A 60 22.00 -2.58 3.12
CA ILE A 60 21.39 -3.08 4.36
C ILE A 60 22.44 -3.07 5.46
N ILE A 61 22.19 -2.31 6.54
CA ILE A 61 23.23 -1.92 7.49
C ILE A 61 22.76 -2.17 8.92
N ALA A 62 23.63 -2.78 9.72
CA ALA A 62 23.40 -3.01 11.15
C ALA A 62 23.30 -1.70 11.94
N SER A 63 22.31 -1.55 12.81
CA SER A 63 22.10 -0.31 13.59
C SER A 63 23.18 -0.02 14.64
N GLY A 64 23.93 -1.05 15.05
CA GLY A 64 24.98 -1.01 16.07
C GLY A 64 24.59 -1.74 17.36
N ASN A 65 25.59 -2.02 18.19
CA ASN A 65 25.48 -2.90 19.37
C ASN A 65 25.84 -2.18 20.68
N ASN A 66 25.47 -0.90 20.81
CA ASN A 66 25.91 -0.02 21.89
C ASN A 66 24.82 0.24 22.95
N ASP A 67 23.68 -0.45 22.90
CA ASP A 67 22.53 -0.24 23.79
C ASP A 67 21.98 1.21 23.73
N TYR A 68 22.14 1.87 22.58
CA TYR A 68 21.57 3.21 22.41
C TYR A 68 20.05 3.12 22.26
N SER A 69 19.33 3.86 23.10
CA SER A 69 17.86 3.89 23.11
C SER A 69 17.27 5.13 22.42
N ASP A 70 18.09 6.01 21.86
CA ASP A 70 17.67 7.26 21.22
C ASP A 70 18.50 7.62 19.97
N SER A 71 19.33 6.69 19.50
CA SER A 71 20.31 6.94 18.45
C SER A 71 20.76 5.65 17.77
N MET A 72 21.40 5.78 16.60
CA MET A 72 21.99 4.66 15.88
C MET A 72 23.33 5.03 15.25
N SER A 73 24.09 4.01 14.84
CA SER A 73 25.46 4.22 14.38
C SER A 73 25.54 4.49 12.87
N SER A 74 26.57 5.21 12.42
CA SER A 74 26.94 5.24 11.01
C SER A 74 27.54 3.91 10.55
N PRO A 75 27.33 3.52 9.28
CA PRO A 75 26.57 4.22 8.23
C PRO A 75 25.06 3.94 8.23
N ALA A 76 24.52 3.19 9.19
CA ALA A 76 23.08 2.89 9.21
C ALA A 76 22.21 4.16 9.28
N CYS A 77 22.71 5.22 9.93
CA CYS A 77 22.04 6.53 10.02
C CYS A 77 21.82 7.27 8.69
N ILE A 78 22.28 6.75 7.55
CA ILE A 78 22.06 7.35 6.24
C ILE A 78 20.61 7.07 5.81
N SER A 79 19.87 8.13 5.45
CA SER A 79 18.41 8.07 5.24
C SER A 79 17.97 7.14 4.11
N THR A 80 18.84 6.89 3.13
CA THR A 80 18.57 6.04 1.96
C THR A 80 19.05 4.59 2.12
N ALA A 81 19.74 4.29 3.22
CA ALA A 81 20.09 2.94 3.63
C ALA A 81 18.89 2.23 4.29
N VAL A 82 19.00 0.91 4.44
CA VAL A 82 18.05 0.08 5.19
C VAL A 82 18.71 -0.31 6.51
N SER A 83 18.31 0.36 7.58
CA SER A 83 18.85 0.15 8.92
C SER A 83 18.15 -0.99 9.67
N VAL A 84 18.94 -1.88 10.27
CA VAL A 84 18.44 -3.14 10.86
C VAL A 84 18.85 -3.27 12.33
N GLY A 85 17.86 -3.31 13.21
CA GLY A 85 18.02 -3.67 14.62
C GLY A 85 17.84 -5.17 14.88
N SER A 86 18.15 -5.60 16.10
CA SER A 86 18.18 -7.02 16.49
C SER A 86 17.02 -7.39 17.40
N THR A 87 16.46 -8.59 17.18
CA THR A 87 15.47 -9.25 18.05
C THR A 87 15.90 -10.68 18.38
N GLY A 88 15.28 -11.27 19.41
CA GLY A 88 15.35 -12.71 19.67
C GLY A 88 14.33 -13.50 18.82
N ASP A 89 14.68 -14.73 18.47
CA ASP A 89 13.86 -15.65 17.66
C ASP A 89 13.28 -16.83 18.44
N GLY A 90 13.49 -16.88 19.76
CA GLY A 90 13.08 -18.02 20.61
C GLY A 90 14.15 -19.09 20.77
N SER A 91 15.20 -19.08 19.95
CA SER A 91 16.24 -20.10 19.99
C SER A 91 17.20 -19.91 21.17
N GLY A 92 17.69 -21.01 21.72
CA GLY A 92 18.70 -21.02 22.79
C GLY A 92 18.38 -20.18 24.03
N GLY A 93 17.09 -19.93 24.31
CA GLY A 93 16.63 -19.10 25.43
C GLY A 93 16.49 -17.61 25.13
N ALA A 94 16.74 -17.17 23.88
CA ALA A 94 16.32 -15.85 23.44
C ALA A 94 14.79 -15.74 23.52
N THR A 95 14.27 -14.58 23.90
CA THR A 95 12.82 -14.35 23.90
C THR A 95 12.41 -13.91 22.50
N VAL A 96 11.44 -14.61 21.93
CA VAL A 96 10.82 -14.28 20.64
C VAL A 96 10.34 -12.84 20.66
N ASP A 97 10.58 -12.11 19.57
CA ASP A 97 10.04 -10.75 19.35
C ASP A 97 10.36 -9.78 20.50
N ARG A 98 11.52 -9.96 21.14
CA ARG A 98 12.09 -8.97 22.07
C ARG A 98 13.29 -8.30 21.42
N VAL A 99 13.29 -6.97 21.39
CA VAL A 99 14.48 -6.20 20.96
C VAL A 99 15.67 -6.59 21.83
N SER A 100 16.78 -6.96 21.18
CA SER A 100 18.00 -7.37 21.89
C SER A 100 18.56 -6.18 22.67
N SER A 101 18.99 -6.41 23.92
CA SER A 101 19.46 -5.33 24.82
C SER A 101 20.66 -4.57 24.28
N PHE A 102 21.48 -5.16 23.41
CA PHE A 102 22.59 -4.44 22.78
C PHE A 102 22.16 -3.59 21.57
N SER A 103 21.00 -3.84 20.97
CA SER A 103 20.60 -3.21 19.71
C SER A 103 20.41 -1.72 19.89
N ASN A 104 21.00 -0.92 19.01
CA ASN A 104 20.67 0.49 18.90
C ASN A 104 19.23 0.67 18.37
N SER A 105 18.52 1.65 18.89
CA SER A 105 17.08 1.87 18.71
C SER A 105 16.76 3.36 18.65
N VAL A 106 16.03 3.79 17.62
CA VAL A 106 15.66 5.19 17.40
C VAL A 106 14.47 5.29 16.45
N GLY A 107 13.75 6.42 16.48
CA GLY A 107 12.55 6.64 15.68
C GLY A 107 12.75 6.52 14.16
N PHE A 108 13.97 6.74 13.65
CA PHE A 108 14.30 6.61 12.22
C PHE A 108 15.00 5.29 11.85
N LEU A 109 15.09 4.31 12.78
CA LEU A 109 15.42 2.92 12.45
C LEU A 109 14.35 2.35 11.50
N ASN A 110 14.72 1.55 10.50
CA ASN A 110 13.73 1.04 9.54
C ASN A 110 12.99 -0.20 10.09
N LEU A 111 13.74 -1.25 10.44
CA LEU A 111 13.14 -2.55 10.77
C LEU A 111 14.04 -3.39 11.68
N LEU A 112 13.49 -4.52 12.13
CA LEU A 112 14.13 -5.48 13.01
C LEU A 112 14.25 -6.86 12.34
N ALA A 113 15.24 -7.63 12.74
CA ALA A 113 15.37 -9.03 12.37
C ALA A 113 16.04 -9.85 13.49
N PRO A 114 15.94 -11.19 13.47
CA PRO A 114 16.66 -12.04 14.40
C PRO A 114 18.17 -11.79 14.40
N GLY A 115 18.73 -11.49 15.57
CA GLY A 115 20.17 -11.24 15.73
C GLY A 115 20.75 -11.73 17.05
N GLN A 116 19.96 -12.45 17.86
CA GLN A 116 20.41 -13.05 19.12
C GLN A 116 20.52 -14.57 18.94
N LEU A 117 21.67 -15.16 19.29
CA LEU A 117 21.91 -16.61 19.24
C LEU A 117 21.80 -17.25 17.84
N ILE A 118 22.14 -16.50 16.80
CA ILE A 118 22.02 -16.98 15.42
C ILE A 118 23.13 -17.99 15.12
N THR A 119 22.73 -19.23 14.79
CA THR A 119 23.64 -20.26 14.27
C THR A 119 24.01 -19.94 12.83
N SER A 120 25.30 -19.83 12.54
CA SER A 120 25.80 -19.63 11.18
C SER A 120 27.16 -20.30 10.97
N SER A 121 27.62 -20.29 9.72
CA SER A 121 28.87 -20.91 9.29
C SER A 121 30.09 -20.24 9.90
N LEU A 122 31.04 -21.05 10.33
CA LEU A 122 32.40 -20.70 10.71
C LEU A 122 33.40 -21.27 9.69
N LEU A 123 34.69 -20.99 9.91
CA LEU A 123 35.75 -21.59 9.10
C LEU A 123 35.74 -23.13 9.20
N ASN A 124 36.32 -23.77 8.19
CA ASN A 124 36.51 -25.22 8.12
C ASN A 124 35.21 -26.05 8.20
N GLY A 125 34.10 -25.52 7.68
CA GLY A 125 32.82 -26.23 7.61
C GLY A 125 32.10 -26.40 8.95
N SER A 126 32.53 -25.69 9.99
CA SER A 126 31.90 -25.70 11.31
C SER A 126 30.77 -24.67 11.41
N TYR A 127 29.97 -24.76 12.48
CA TYR A 127 28.89 -23.83 12.78
C TYR A 127 29.02 -23.33 14.22
N GLY A 128 28.56 -22.10 14.47
CA GLY A 128 28.55 -21.50 15.80
C GLY A 128 27.48 -20.43 15.94
N ASN A 129 27.20 -20.06 17.19
CA ASN A 129 26.18 -19.08 17.54
C ASN A 129 26.81 -17.72 17.81
N TRP A 130 26.25 -16.67 17.22
CA TRP A 130 26.70 -15.29 17.42
C TRP A 130 25.54 -14.34 17.71
N TYR A 131 25.89 -13.15 18.17
CA TYR A 131 24.98 -12.10 18.61
C TYR A 131 25.35 -10.79 17.95
N GLY A 132 24.34 -10.03 17.54
CA GLY A 132 24.53 -8.66 17.09
C GLY A 132 23.51 -8.26 16.03
N THR A 133 23.36 -6.95 15.87
CA THR A 133 22.74 -6.37 14.68
C THR A 133 23.48 -6.78 13.39
N SER A 134 24.77 -7.14 13.52
CA SER A 134 25.58 -7.79 12.48
C SER A 134 25.04 -9.14 12.01
N MET A 135 24.24 -9.84 12.82
CA MET A 135 23.53 -11.08 12.47
C MET A 135 22.12 -10.80 11.96
N ALA A 136 21.50 -9.71 12.41
CA ALA A 136 20.18 -9.27 11.93
C ALA A 136 20.23 -8.70 10.49
N ALA A 137 21.21 -7.84 10.18
CA ALA A 137 21.38 -7.25 8.85
C ALA A 137 21.41 -8.30 7.70
N PRO A 138 22.19 -9.40 7.78
CA PRO A 138 22.20 -10.40 6.72
C PRO A 138 20.91 -11.22 6.60
N HIS A 139 20.09 -11.34 7.66
CA HIS A 139 18.73 -11.90 7.52
C HIS A 139 17.88 -11.05 6.57
N VAL A 140 17.93 -9.73 6.75
CA VAL A 140 17.22 -8.77 5.89
C VAL A 140 17.81 -8.80 4.47
N ALA A 141 19.13 -8.93 4.32
CA ALA A 141 19.75 -9.06 3.01
C ALA A 141 19.32 -10.33 2.25
N GLY A 142 19.24 -11.46 2.94
CA GLY A 142 18.70 -12.71 2.39
C GLY A 142 17.21 -12.57 2.02
N ALA A 143 16.40 -12.00 2.91
CA ALA A 143 14.99 -11.71 2.62
C ALA A 143 14.84 -10.82 1.38
N TRP A 144 15.67 -9.78 1.26
CA TRP A 144 15.69 -8.89 0.09
C TRP A 144 15.93 -9.65 -1.21
N ALA A 145 16.87 -10.60 -1.20
CA ALA A 145 17.16 -11.43 -2.38
C ALA A 145 15.97 -12.32 -2.76
N VAL A 146 15.27 -12.92 -1.79
CA VAL A 146 14.04 -13.71 -2.02
C VAL A 146 12.95 -12.83 -2.64
N LEU A 147 12.73 -11.63 -2.10
CA LEU A 147 11.73 -10.70 -2.62
C LEU A 147 12.08 -10.19 -4.04
N LYS A 148 13.36 -9.89 -4.29
CA LYS A 148 13.86 -9.56 -5.64
C LYS A 148 13.72 -10.72 -6.61
N GLN A 149 13.86 -11.97 -6.17
CA GLN A 149 13.61 -13.11 -7.05
C GLN A 149 12.17 -13.13 -7.58
N ARG A 150 11.19 -12.75 -6.75
CA ARG A 150 9.78 -12.69 -7.13
C ARG A 150 9.41 -11.46 -7.96
N LYS A 151 9.98 -10.29 -7.64
CA LYS A 151 9.77 -9.02 -8.37
C LYS A 151 11.13 -8.40 -8.72
N PRO A 152 11.83 -8.89 -9.77
CA PRO A 152 13.21 -8.48 -10.10
C PRO A 152 13.39 -6.98 -10.28
N ASN A 153 12.36 -6.32 -10.83
CA ASN A 153 12.36 -4.89 -11.12
C ASN A 153 11.92 -3.99 -9.96
N ALA A 154 11.53 -4.56 -8.80
CA ALA A 154 11.14 -3.76 -7.65
C ALA A 154 12.29 -2.82 -7.22
N THR A 155 11.93 -1.59 -6.92
CA THR A 155 12.79 -0.58 -6.33
C THR A 155 13.11 -0.94 -4.88
N VAL A 156 14.13 -0.29 -4.33
CA VAL A 156 14.46 -0.42 -2.90
C VAL A 156 13.31 0.10 -2.04
N THR A 157 12.58 1.11 -2.48
CA THR A 157 11.41 1.66 -1.75
C THR A 157 10.30 0.63 -1.65
N GLU A 158 9.90 0.00 -2.77
CA GLU A 158 8.81 -1.00 -2.78
C GLU A 158 9.09 -2.17 -1.83
N ILE A 159 10.32 -2.73 -1.88
CA ILE A 159 10.69 -3.85 -1.01
C ILE A 159 10.79 -3.42 0.45
N LEU A 160 11.36 -2.23 0.72
CA LEU A 160 11.41 -1.69 2.08
C LEU A 160 10.00 -1.55 2.65
N ASN A 161 9.11 -0.91 1.89
CA ASN A 161 7.72 -0.68 2.29
C ASN A 161 7.04 -2.00 2.60
N ALA A 162 7.12 -2.99 1.71
CA ALA A 162 6.52 -4.30 1.95
C ALA A 162 7.06 -4.98 3.23
N LEU A 163 8.37 -4.88 3.51
CA LEU A 163 8.94 -5.41 4.73
C LEU A 163 8.52 -4.64 5.99
N THR A 164 8.33 -3.32 5.87
CA THR A 164 7.97 -2.47 7.01
C THR A 164 6.49 -2.47 7.33
N THR A 165 5.61 -2.60 6.33
CA THR A 165 4.15 -2.61 6.53
C THR A 165 3.65 -3.98 6.98
N THR A 166 4.25 -5.07 6.48
CA THR A 166 3.81 -6.44 6.80
C THR A 166 4.55 -7.08 7.98
N GLY A 167 5.59 -6.42 8.48
CA GLY A 167 6.41 -6.94 9.58
C GLY A 167 5.65 -6.96 10.91
N VAL A 168 6.06 -7.85 11.81
CA VAL A 168 5.46 -7.97 13.14
C VAL A 168 5.90 -6.77 13.99
N PRO A 169 5.00 -5.91 14.49
CA PRO A 169 5.41 -4.77 15.30
C PRO A 169 6.00 -5.24 16.63
N VAL A 170 7.26 -4.87 16.87
CA VAL A 170 7.97 -5.17 18.12
C VAL A 170 8.36 -3.87 18.81
N THR A 171 7.88 -3.69 20.03
CA THR A 171 8.17 -2.50 20.85
C THR A 171 9.44 -2.72 21.66
N ASP A 172 10.39 -1.80 21.52
CA ASP A 172 11.52 -1.69 22.42
C ASP A 172 11.08 -1.08 23.76
N THR A 173 11.15 -1.87 24.84
CA THR A 173 10.71 -1.44 26.17
C THR A 173 11.59 -0.34 26.78
N ARG A 174 12.79 -0.08 26.23
CA ARG A 174 13.71 0.95 26.73
C ARG A 174 13.25 2.36 26.35
N ASN A 175 12.57 2.52 25.21
CA ASN A 175 12.19 3.83 24.67
C ASN A 175 10.76 3.89 24.07
N ASN A 176 10.01 2.79 24.14
CA ASN A 176 8.67 2.63 23.55
C ASN A 176 8.61 2.82 22.03
N VAL A 177 9.73 2.72 21.32
CA VAL A 177 9.75 2.74 19.86
C VAL A 177 9.37 1.36 19.33
N ALA A 178 8.29 1.30 18.55
CA ALA A 178 7.89 0.11 17.83
C ALA A 178 8.51 0.08 16.43
N LYS A 179 9.10 -1.05 16.05
CA LYS A 179 9.62 -1.30 14.71
C LYS A 179 9.20 -2.68 14.19
N PRO A 180 8.98 -2.82 12.88
CA PRO A 180 8.53 -4.07 12.30
C PRO A 180 9.68 -5.08 12.24
N ARG A 181 9.51 -6.27 12.82
CA ARG A 181 10.36 -7.43 12.55
C ARG A 181 9.95 -8.08 11.23
N ILE A 182 10.90 -8.30 10.32
CA ILE A 182 10.63 -8.76 8.95
C ILE A 182 9.77 -10.02 8.87
N ARG A 183 8.73 -10.01 8.03
CA ARG A 183 7.89 -11.18 7.76
C ARG A 183 7.89 -11.45 6.26
N VAL A 184 8.76 -12.36 5.81
CA VAL A 184 9.10 -12.52 4.38
C VAL A 184 7.91 -13.04 3.57
N ASP A 185 7.11 -13.94 4.13
CA ASP A 185 5.88 -14.47 3.53
C ASP A 185 4.86 -13.35 3.24
N ALA A 186 4.58 -12.52 4.24
CA ALA A 186 3.63 -11.43 4.09
C ALA A 186 4.18 -10.31 3.19
N ALA A 187 5.46 -9.97 3.29
CA ALA A 187 6.11 -9.02 2.39
C ALA A 187 6.10 -9.50 0.94
N LEU A 188 6.23 -10.82 0.70
CA LEU A 188 6.14 -11.42 -0.62
C LEU A 188 4.72 -11.30 -1.20
N GLN A 189 3.70 -11.53 -0.38
CA GLN A 189 2.30 -11.31 -0.76
C GLN A 189 2.07 -9.84 -1.10
N ALA A 190 2.46 -8.92 -0.23
CA ALA A 190 2.34 -7.47 -0.46
C ALA A 190 3.16 -6.97 -1.67
N LEU A 191 4.27 -7.60 -2.02
CA LEU A 191 5.03 -7.23 -3.24
C LEU A 191 4.42 -7.80 -4.51
N SER A 192 3.78 -8.96 -4.42
CA SER A 192 3.08 -9.59 -5.53
C SER A 192 1.75 -8.88 -5.79
N ASN A 193 1.10 -8.49 -4.71
CA ASN A 193 -0.19 -7.84 -4.61
C ASN A 193 -0.01 -6.64 -3.67
N PRO A 194 0.55 -5.50 -4.11
CA PRO A 194 0.45 -4.26 -3.35
C PRO A 194 -1.02 -4.12 -2.96
N SER A 195 -1.27 -3.88 -1.67
CA SER A 195 -2.60 -3.93 -1.05
C SER A 195 -3.68 -3.44 -2.01
N ALA A 196 -4.84 -4.09 -2.02
CA ALA A 196 -5.97 -3.76 -2.89
C ALA A 196 -6.40 -2.26 -2.81
N ALA A 197 -5.89 -1.52 -1.82
CA ALA A 197 -5.97 -0.07 -1.71
C ALA A 197 -5.17 0.74 -2.76
N GLN A 198 -4.20 0.18 -3.50
CA GLN A 198 -3.24 0.96 -4.32
C GLN A 198 -3.30 0.76 -5.84
N LYS A 199 -4.05 -0.24 -6.35
CA LYS A 199 -4.21 -0.49 -7.80
C LYS A 199 -5.62 -0.23 -8.30
N THR A 200 -6.34 0.68 -7.63
CA THR A 200 -7.67 1.03 -8.08
C THR A 200 -7.57 1.82 -9.39
N PHE A 201 -8.26 1.32 -10.41
CA PHE A 201 -8.37 1.95 -11.73
C PHE A 201 -7.05 2.10 -12.50
N ASP A 202 -6.08 1.21 -12.27
CA ASP A 202 -4.88 1.01 -13.11
C ASP A 202 -5.23 0.05 -14.27
N PHE A 203 -5.55 0.56 -15.46
CA PHE A 203 -5.98 -0.25 -16.61
C PHE A 203 -4.80 -0.73 -17.47
N ASP A 204 -3.62 -0.13 -17.35
CA ASP A 204 -2.45 -0.49 -18.17
C ASP A 204 -1.37 -1.29 -17.43
N GLY A 205 -1.46 -1.37 -16.10
CA GLY A 205 -0.61 -2.18 -15.23
C GLY A 205 0.69 -1.49 -14.84
N ASP A 206 0.78 -0.16 -14.96
CA ASP A 206 1.98 0.60 -14.60
C ASP A 206 2.08 0.95 -13.10
N GLY A 207 1.08 0.57 -12.32
CA GLY A 207 0.99 0.82 -10.88
C GLY A 207 0.38 2.17 -10.52
N LYS A 208 -0.25 2.87 -11.47
CA LYS A 208 -0.91 4.16 -11.24
C LYS A 208 -2.38 4.11 -11.64
N THR A 209 -3.18 4.90 -10.95
CA THR A 209 -4.57 5.17 -11.34
C THR A 209 -4.60 5.93 -12.67
N ASP A 210 -5.32 5.40 -13.66
CA ASP A 210 -5.55 6.04 -14.94
C ASP A 210 -6.74 7.00 -14.88
N LEU A 211 -6.59 8.17 -15.51
CA LEU A 211 -7.73 9.06 -15.74
C LEU A 211 -8.75 8.35 -16.63
N SER A 212 -9.94 8.12 -16.10
CA SER A 212 -10.93 7.25 -16.73
C SER A 212 -12.35 7.76 -16.55
N ILE A 213 -13.17 7.64 -17.59
CA ILE A 213 -14.59 8.03 -17.60
C ILE A 213 -15.47 6.91 -18.18
N PHE A 214 -16.73 6.91 -17.77
CA PHE A 214 -17.82 6.19 -18.42
C PHE A 214 -18.81 7.19 -18.99
N ARG A 215 -19.19 7.00 -20.25
CA ARG A 215 -20.17 7.80 -20.98
C ARG A 215 -21.50 7.06 -21.04
N PRO A 216 -22.47 7.41 -20.18
CA PRO A 216 -23.70 6.64 -20.05
C PRO A 216 -24.58 6.67 -21.31
N SER A 217 -24.54 7.76 -22.08
CA SER A 217 -25.41 7.95 -23.26
C SER A 217 -25.20 6.90 -24.36
N VAL A 218 -24.00 6.32 -24.44
CA VAL A 218 -23.63 5.33 -25.46
C VAL A 218 -23.02 4.05 -24.87
N GLY A 219 -22.83 3.99 -23.55
CA GLY A 219 -22.25 2.83 -22.86
C GLY A 219 -20.75 2.66 -23.12
N GLU A 220 -20.01 3.76 -23.23
CA GLU A 220 -18.58 3.73 -23.54
C GLU A 220 -17.71 4.01 -22.31
N TRP A 221 -16.66 3.22 -22.15
CA TRP A 221 -15.56 3.45 -21.23
C TRP A 221 -14.41 4.11 -21.97
N TRP A 222 -13.73 5.02 -21.30
CA TRP A 222 -12.54 5.68 -21.80
C TRP A 222 -11.51 5.78 -20.69
N TYR A 223 -10.24 5.53 -21.00
CA TYR A 223 -9.14 5.82 -20.08
C TYR A 223 -7.89 6.30 -20.83
N VAL A 224 -7.13 7.16 -20.16
CA VAL A 224 -5.83 7.64 -20.61
C VAL A 224 -4.77 6.93 -19.80
N ARG A 225 -3.95 6.14 -20.49
CA ARG A 225 -2.83 5.40 -19.91
C ARG A 225 -1.82 6.34 -19.28
N SER A 226 -1.53 6.18 -18.00
CA SER A 226 -0.51 6.94 -17.27
C SER A 226 0.91 6.64 -17.76
N SER A 227 1.14 5.47 -18.35
CA SER A 227 2.47 5.06 -18.82
C SER A 227 2.95 5.82 -20.05
N ASP A 228 2.05 6.15 -20.98
CA ASP A 228 2.41 6.77 -22.27
C ASP A 228 1.41 7.80 -22.83
N GLY A 229 0.32 8.10 -22.11
CA GLY A 229 -0.72 9.03 -22.52
C GLY A 229 -1.67 8.50 -23.60
N GLY A 230 -1.55 7.22 -23.98
CA GLY A 230 -2.42 6.60 -24.97
C GLY A 230 -3.87 6.50 -24.48
N ASN A 231 -4.81 6.91 -25.33
CA ASN A 231 -6.24 6.87 -25.02
C ASN A 231 -6.87 5.57 -25.53
N ARG A 232 -7.71 4.94 -24.72
CA ARG A 232 -8.40 3.68 -25.03
C ARG A 232 -9.91 3.86 -24.87
N THR A 233 -10.68 3.15 -25.68
CA THR A 233 -12.14 3.16 -25.58
C THR A 233 -12.72 1.75 -25.74
N PHE A 234 -13.79 1.48 -25.01
CA PHE A 234 -14.52 0.22 -25.03
C PHE A 234 -16.01 0.47 -24.92
N GLN A 235 -16.81 -0.14 -25.79
CA GLN A 235 -18.27 -0.08 -25.68
C GLN A 235 -18.77 -1.30 -24.90
N PHE A 236 -19.10 -1.10 -23.62
CA PHE A 236 -19.46 -2.19 -22.72
C PHE A 236 -20.40 -1.71 -21.60
N GLY A 237 -21.65 -2.18 -21.63
CA GLY A 237 -22.68 -1.81 -20.65
C GLY A 237 -23.63 -0.73 -21.15
N SER A 238 -24.40 -0.16 -20.22
CA SER A 238 -25.47 0.81 -20.49
C SER A 238 -25.58 1.88 -19.38
N SER A 239 -26.41 2.89 -19.59
CA SER A 239 -26.62 3.98 -18.62
C SER A 239 -27.21 3.55 -17.28
N PHE A 240 -27.85 2.38 -17.22
CA PHE A 240 -28.51 1.85 -16.01
C PHE A 240 -27.62 0.93 -15.18
N ASP A 241 -26.46 0.56 -15.72
CA ASP A 241 -25.52 -0.31 -15.03
C ASP A 241 -24.70 0.49 -14.00
N ARG A 242 -24.30 -0.18 -12.90
CA ARG A 242 -23.40 0.37 -11.90
C ARG A 242 -21.97 -0.06 -12.22
N LEU A 243 -21.04 0.89 -12.25
CA LEU A 243 -19.63 0.60 -12.51
C LEU A 243 -19.04 -0.17 -11.34
N VAL A 244 -18.32 -1.25 -11.64
CA VAL A 244 -17.63 -2.08 -10.64
C VAL A 244 -16.23 -2.51 -11.13
N PRO A 245 -15.43 -1.62 -11.72
CA PRO A 245 -14.12 -1.99 -12.23
C PRO A 245 -13.18 -2.41 -11.09
N ALA A 246 -12.47 -3.52 -11.27
CA ALA A 246 -11.50 -4.08 -10.33
C ALA A 246 -10.70 -5.18 -11.04
N ASP A 247 -9.63 -5.69 -10.45
CA ASP A 247 -8.85 -6.82 -11.00
C ASP A 247 -9.50 -8.15 -10.61
N TYR A 248 -10.44 -8.66 -11.41
CA TYR A 248 -11.13 -9.93 -11.12
C TYR A 248 -10.32 -11.15 -11.58
N THR A 249 -9.38 -10.96 -12.52
CA THR A 249 -8.60 -12.05 -13.10
C THR A 249 -7.31 -12.32 -12.33
N GLY A 250 -6.81 -11.32 -11.59
CA GLY A 250 -5.56 -11.34 -10.84
C GLY A 250 -4.33 -11.08 -11.71
N ASP A 251 -4.50 -10.42 -12.85
CA ASP A 251 -3.41 -10.13 -13.78
C ASP A 251 -2.66 -8.83 -13.44
N GLY A 252 -3.13 -8.12 -12.41
CA GLY A 252 -2.55 -6.89 -11.91
C GLY A 252 -3.11 -5.63 -12.56
N LYS A 253 -4.11 -5.75 -13.44
CA LYS A 253 -4.79 -4.62 -14.09
C LYS A 253 -6.26 -4.57 -13.72
N THR A 254 -6.82 -3.38 -13.79
CA THR A 254 -8.25 -3.16 -13.61
C THR A 254 -9.02 -3.69 -14.82
N ASP A 255 -9.92 -4.65 -14.59
CA ASP A 255 -10.89 -5.07 -15.58
C ASP A 255 -12.03 -4.04 -15.67
N ILE A 256 -12.53 -3.83 -16.89
CA ILE A 256 -13.74 -3.03 -17.10
C ILE A 256 -14.93 -3.89 -16.70
N ALA A 257 -15.73 -3.43 -15.73
CA ALA A 257 -16.84 -4.23 -15.25
C ALA A 257 -18.04 -3.39 -14.82
N PHE A 258 -19.23 -3.98 -14.95
CA PHE A 258 -20.47 -3.40 -14.47
C PHE A 258 -21.37 -4.44 -13.78
N PHE A 259 -22.13 -3.98 -12.79
CA PHE A 259 -23.22 -4.70 -12.15
C PHE A 259 -24.54 -4.19 -12.69
N ARG A 260 -25.41 -5.09 -13.15
CA ARG A 260 -26.74 -4.78 -13.68
C ARG A 260 -27.79 -4.90 -12.59
N PRO A 261 -28.34 -3.78 -12.06
CA PRO A 261 -29.25 -3.84 -10.91
C PRO A 261 -30.56 -4.58 -11.20
N SER A 262 -31.03 -4.56 -12.44
CA SER A 262 -32.30 -5.21 -12.82
C SER A 262 -32.25 -6.74 -12.78
N THR A 263 -31.07 -7.33 -12.94
CA THR A 263 -30.88 -8.79 -12.99
C THR A 263 -29.97 -9.34 -11.90
N GLY A 264 -29.23 -8.48 -11.18
CA GLY A 264 -28.19 -8.92 -10.25
C GLY A 264 -26.97 -9.54 -10.94
N GLY A 265 -26.76 -9.23 -12.23
CA GLY A 265 -25.70 -9.81 -13.04
C GLY A 265 -24.44 -8.96 -13.02
N TRP A 266 -23.28 -9.62 -12.88
CA TRP A 266 -21.97 -9.01 -13.06
C TRP A 266 -21.44 -9.33 -14.45
N PHE A 267 -20.83 -8.34 -15.10
CA PHE A 267 -20.24 -8.46 -16.42
C PHE A 267 -18.83 -7.90 -16.38
N ILE A 268 -17.83 -8.74 -16.66
CA ILE A 268 -16.41 -8.42 -16.55
C ILE A 268 -15.78 -8.56 -17.93
N LEU A 269 -15.25 -7.47 -18.45
CA LEU A 269 -14.42 -7.41 -19.65
C LEU A 269 -12.96 -7.48 -19.23
N ARG A 270 -12.34 -8.61 -19.58
CA ARG A 270 -11.00 -9.04 -19.17
C ARG A 270 -9.92 -8.15 -19.79
N SER A 271 -8.99 -7.66 -18.98
CA SER A 271 -7.93 -6.76 -19.42
C SER A 271 -6.84 -7.47 -20.27
N GLU A 272 -6.69 -8.79 -20.12
CA GLU A 272 -5.65 -9.60 -20.78
C GLU A 272 -5.95 -9.88 -22.26
N ASP A 273 -7.23 -10.02 -22.63
CA ASP A 273 -7.64 -10.43 -23.97
C ASP A 273 -8.89 -9.73 -24.53
N ASN A 274 -9.55 -8.87 -23.74
CA ASN A 274 -10.81 -8.18 -24.08
C ASN A 274 -12.00 -9.12 -24.37
N SER A 275 -11.92 -10.39 -23.98
CA SER A 275 -13.11 -11.23 -23.86
C SER A 275 -13.90 -10.85 -22.61
N PHE A 276 -15.17 -11.24 -22.53
CA PHE A 276 -15.96 -10.99 -21.32
C PHE A 276 -16.64 -12.25 -20.83
N TYR A 277 -16.89 -12.28 -19.53
CA TYR A 277 -17.73 -13.28 -18.89
C TYR A 277 -18.74 -12.60 -17.97
N SER A 278 -19.79 -13.34 -17.61
CA SER A 278 -20.84 -12.83 -16.74
C SER A 278 -21.36 -13.91 -15.82
N PHE A 279 -21.77 -13.53 -14.62
CA PHE A 279 -22.35 -14.44 -13.65
C PHE A 279 -23.42 -13.72 -12.78
N PRO A 280 -24.44 -14.45 -12.30
CA PRO A 280 -25.47 -13.89 -11.43
C PRO A 280 -24.98 -13.88 -9.97
N PHE A 281 -24.79 -12.70 -9.39
CA PHE A 281 -24.45 -12.57 -7.98
C PHE A 281 -25.06 -11.30 -7.37
N GLY A 282 -26.24 -11.45 -6.79
CA GLY A 282 -27.01 -10.35 -6.20
C GLY A 282 -28.43 -10.30 -6.74
N VAL A 283 -29.19 -9.34 -6.25
CA VAL A 283 -30.59 -9.11 -6.64
C VAL A 283 -30.88 -7.61 -6.79
N SER A 284 -32.05 -7.26 -7.31
CA SER A 284 -32.49 -5.87 -7.39
C SER A 284 -32.50 -5.20 -6.01
N GLY A 285 -31.88 -4.01 -5.93
CA GLY A 285 -31.73 -3.24 -4.69
C GLY A 285 -30.41 -3.45 -3.96
N ASP A 286 -29.63 -4.46 -4.36
CA ASP A 286 -28.28 -4.67 -3.83
C ASP A 286 -27.33 -3.55 -4.32
N VAL A 287 -26.39 -3.16 -3.46
CA VAL A 287 -25.33 -2.18 -3.74
C VAL A 287 -24.02 -2.94 -3.92
N PRO A 288 -23.42 -2.94 -5.12
CA PRO A 288 -22.15 -3.64 -5.34
C PRO A 288 -20.99 -2.90 -4.68
N ALA A 289 -20.03 -3.65 -4.15
CA ALA A 289 -18.83 -3.13 -3.50
C ALA A 289 -17.67 -4.15 -3.62
N PRO A 290 -17.19 -4.42 -4.85
CA PRO A 290 -16.12 -5.39 -5.05
C PRO A 290 -14.82 -4.94 -4.35
N ALA A 291 -14.10 -5.89 -3.78
CA ALA A 291 -12.79 -5.70 -3.16
C ALA A 291 -12.13 -7.07 -2.93
N ASP A 292 -10.85 -7.12 -2.61
CA ASP A 292 -10.16 -8.38 -2.28
C ASP A 292 -10.36 -8.71 -0.79
N PHE A 293 -11.44 -9.42 -0.43
CA PHE A 293 -11.76 -9.70 0.97
C PHE A 293 -11.03 -10.93 1.53
N ASP A 294 -10.45 -11.76 0.67
CA ASP A 294 -9.75 -12.98 1.08
C ASP A 294 -8.22 -12.91 0.97
N GLY A 295 -7.70 -11.85 0.34
CA GLY A 295 -6.28 -11.50 0.26
C GLY A 295 -5.53 -12.29 -0.81
N ASP A 296 -6.22 -12.87 -1.80
CA ASP A 296 -5.60 -13.64 -2.87
C ASP A 296 -5.08 -12.79 -4.02
N GLY A 297 -5.32 -11.47 -3.99
CA GLY A 297 -4.95 -10.52 -5.02
C GLY A 297 -5.97 -10.32 -6.12
N LYS A 298 -7.17 -10.91 -5.99
CA LYS A 298 -8.28 -10.72 -6.92
C LYS A 298 -9.42 -10.01 -6.23
N ALA A 299 -10.16 -9.23 -7.00
CA ALA A 299 -11.39 -8.64 -6.52
C ALA A 299 -12.49 -9.70 -6.39
N ASP A 300 -13.09 -9.78 -5.20
CA ASP A 300 -14.27 -10.58 -4.93
C ASP A 300 -15.53 -9.79 -5.31
N PRO A 301 -16.44 -10.38 -6.09
CA PRO A 301 -17.77 -9.84 -6.25
C PRO A 301 -18.49 -9.79 -4.91
N ALA A 302 -18.87 -8.59 -4.48
CA ALA A 302 -19.55 -8.37 -3.21
C ALA A 302 -20.73 -7.41 -3.37
N VAL A 303 -21.79 -7.69 -2.61
CA VAL A 303 -22.98 -6.84 -2.53
C VAL A 303 -23.39 -6.60 -1.08
N PHE A 304 -23.74 -5.36 -0.77
CA PHE A 304 -24.49 -5.01 0.42
C PHE A 304 -25.98 -4.96 0.08
N ARG A 305 -26.80 -5.71 0.81
CA ARG A 305 -28.26 -5.73 0.70
C ARG A 305 -28.88 -4.85 1.77
N PRO A 306 -29.37 -3.64 1.44
CA PRO A 306 -29.87 -2.72 2.45
C PRO A 306 -31.13 -3.22 3.16
N SER A 307 -31.97 -4.00 2.47
CA SER A 307 -33.24 -4.52 3.02
C SER A 307 -33.05 -5.51 4.17
N THR A 308 -31.90 -6.19 4.23
CA THR A 308 -31.57 -7.17 5.29
C THR A 308 -30.32 -6.77 6.08
N MET A 309 -29.68 -5.66 5.73
CA MET A 309 -28.42 -5.19 6.33
C MET A 309 -27.31 -6.25 6.22
N THR A 310 -27.27 -6.97 5.10
CA THR A 310 -26.42 -8.16 4.93
C THR A 310 -25.46 -7.99 3.77
N TRP A 311 -24.21 -8.33 4.00
CA TRP A 311 -23.18 -8.47 3.00
C TRP A 311 -23.14 -9.90 2.46
N PHE A 312 -23.02 -10.02 1.15
CA PHE A 312 -22.75 -11.27 0.44
C PHE A 312 -21.48 -11.07 -0.36
N ILE A 313 -20.45 -11.89 -0.10
CA ILE A 313 -19.14 -11.78 -0.74
C ILE A 313 -18.80 -13.14 -1.34
N SER A 314 -18.62 -13.20 -2.65
CA SER A 314 -18.18 -14.40 -3.37
C SER A 314 -16.67 -14.40 -3.46
N ARG A 315 -16.01 -15.18 -2.61
CA ARG A 315 -14.55 -15.25 -2.54
C ARG A 315 -13.98 -15.91 -3.80
N SER A 316 -13.00 -15.27 -4.41
CA SER A 316 -12.22 -15.71 -5.57
C SER A 316 -11.54 -17.05 -5.33
N SER A 317 -11.06 -17.29 -4.10
CA SER A 317 -10.53 -18.57 -3.63
C SER A 317 -11.59 -19.66 -3.40
N GLY A 318 -12.87 -19.31 -3.51
CA GLY A 318 -14.02 -20.21 -3.42
C GLY A 318 -14.81 -20.08 -2.12
N GLY A 319 -16.14 -20.16 -2.25
CA GLY A 319 -17.09 -20.05 -1.14
C GLY A 319 -17.74 -18.66 -1.05
N THR A 320 -18.70 -18.50 -0.14
CA THR A 320 -19.44 -17.25 0.03
C THR A 320 -19.48 -16.86 1.49
N THR A 321 -19.09 -15.62 1.79
CA THR A 321 -19.27 -15.02 3.12
C THR A 321 -20.62 -14.31 3.17
N ILE A 322 -21.40 -14.59 4.21
CA ILE A 322 -22.68 -13.94 4.48
C ILE A 322 -22.58 -13.31 5.87
N GLN A 323 -22.56 -11.98 5.93
CA GLN A 323 -22.31 -11.24 7.17
C GLN A 323 -23.35 -10.15 7.33
N GLN A 324 -24.13 -10.18 8.42
CA GLN A 324 -25.00 -9.07 8.76
C GLN A 324 -24.17 -7.95 9.41
N PHE A 325 -24.09 -6.80 8.76
CA PHE A 325 -23.32 -5.65 9.21
C PHE A 325 -23.81 -4.36 8.54
N GLY A 326 -24.16 -3.36 9.35
CA GLY A 326 -24.69 -2.07 8.90
C GLY A 326 -26.17 -1.87 9.25
N GLN A 327 -26.73 -0.78 8.73
CA GLN A 327 -28.10 -0.32 8.92
C GLN A 327 -28.70 0.20 7.60
N THR A 328 -30.00 0.47 7.60
CA THR A 328 -30.66 1.06 6.43
C THR A 328 -30.11 2.47 6.17
N GLY A 329 -29.73 2.75 4.92
CA GLY A 329 -29.16 4.04 4.52
C GLY A 329 -27.64 4.15 4.71
N ASP A 330 -27.00 3.12 5.26
CA ASP A 330 -25.55 3.01 5.27
C ASP A 330 -25.01 2.79 3.86
N ILE A 331 -23.81 3.31 3.60
CA ILE A 331 -23.12 3.26 2.32
C ILE A 331 -21.88 2.38 2.47
N PRO A 332 -21.70 1.36 1.62
CA PRO A 332 -20.44 0.62 1.51
C PRO A 332 -19.22 1.54 1.35
N ALA A 333 -18.17 1.27 2.13
CA ALA A 333 -16.91 2.01 2.10
C ALA A 333 -15.72 1.07 2.34
N VAL A 334 -15.69 -0.02 1.58
CA VAL A 334 -14.71 -1.12 1.71
C VAL A 334 -13.29 -0.64 1.41
N ALA A 335 -12.32 -1.11 2.20
CA ALA A 335 -10.88 -0.93 2.04
C ALA A 335 -10.13 -1.76 3.10
N ASP A 336 -8.81 -1.90 3.00
CA ASP A 336 -7.95 -2.55 4.01
C ASP A 336 -7.59 -1.57 5.12
N TYR A 337 -8.35 -1.54 6.23
CA TYR A 337 -8.16 -0.57 7.32
C TYR A 337 -7.25 -1.11 8.44
N ASP A 338 -6.95 -2.40 8.49
CA ASP A 338 -6.02 -2.98 9.47
C ASP A 338 -4.63 -3.32 8.90
N GLY A 339 -4.46 -3.23 7.57
CA GLY A 339 -3.18 -3.39 6.87
C GLY A 339 -2.76 -4.85 6.73
N ASP A 340 -3.71 -5.78 6.80
CA ASP A 340 -3.42 -7.21 6.73
C ASP A 340 -3.42 -7.77 5.30
N GLY A 341 -3.66 -6.91 4.31
CA GLY A 341 -3.72 -7.26 2.89
C GLY A 341 -5.10 -7.68 2.41
N LYS A 342 -6.12 -7.67 3.29
CA LYS A 342 -7.52 -7.93 2.93
C LYS A 342 -8.34 -6.67 3.05
N SER A 343 -9.31 -6.54 2.16
CA SER A 343 -10.33 -5.51 2.26
C SER A 343 -11.31 -5.85 3.37
N ASP A 344 -11.60 -4.87 4.21
CA ASP A 344 -12.54 -4.99 5.30
C ASP A 344 -13.95 -4.60 4.85
N ILE A 345 -14.94 -5.25 5.47
CA ILE A 345 -16.32 -4.77 5.39
C ILE A 345 -16.41 -3.47 6.16
N ALA A 346 -16.80 -2.39 5.50
CA ALA A 346 -16.98 -1.09 6.12
C ALA A 346 -18.18 -0.36 5.57
N ILE A 347 -18.80 0.44 6.43
CA ILE A 347 -19.88 1.35 6.05
C ILE A 347 -19.62 2.77 6.55
N TYR A 348 -20.14 3.72 5.79
CA TYR A 348 -20.38 5.08 6.23
C TYR A 348 -21.88 5.27 6.47
N ARG A 349 -22.24 5.83 7.62
CA ARG A 349 -23.61 6.19 8.00
C ARG A 349 -23.76 7.71 7.90
N PRO A 350 -24.29 8.24 6.79
CA PRO A 350 -24.37 9.68 6.59
C PRO A 350 -25.23 10.36 7.65
N ALA A 351 -26.37 9.77 8.02
CA ALA A 351 -27.30 10.36 8.98
C ALA A 351 -26.64 10.78 10.31
N LEU A 352 -25.57 10.08 10.72
CA LEU A 352 -24.82 10.37 11.94
C LEU A 352 -23.38 10.82 11.68
N GLY A 353 -22.88 10.79 10.44
CA GLY A 353 -21.46 11.03 10.16
C GLY A 353 -20.55 9.98 10.80
N GLN A 354 -20.96 8.71 10.80
CA GLN A 354 -20.23 7.62 11.47
C GLN A 354 -19.66 6.62 10.48
N TRP A 355 -18.47 6.13 10.79
CA TRP A 355 -17.85 5.00 10.12
C TRP A 355 -17.93 3.77 11.00
N TRP A 356 -18.24 2.62 10.41
CA TRP A 356 -18.21 1.33 11.10
C TRP A 356 -17.40 0.38 10.24
N LEU A 357 -16.34 -0.18 10.83
CA LEU A 357 -15.41 -1.08 10.17
C LEU A 357 -15.49 -2.45 10.86
N GLN A 358 -15.65 -3.50 10.08
CA GLN A 358 -15.50 -4.89 10.51
C GLN A 358 -14.16 -5.38 9.96
N ARG A 359 -13.09 -5.09 10.71
CA ARG A 359 -11.72 -5.38 10.29
C ARG A 359 -11.44 -6.87 10.34
N SER A 360 -10.83 -7.39 9.29
CA SER A 360 -10.73 -8.82 9.01
C SER A 360 -9.88 -9.56 10.05
N SER A 361 -8.84 -8.89 10.60
CA SER A 361 -7.96 -9.43 11.63
C SER A 361 -8.16 -8.79 13.01
N LEU A 362 -8.74 -7.59 13.08
CA LEU A 362 -8.86 -6.81 14.33
C LEU A 362 -10.29 -6.56 14.83
N GLY A 363 -11.30 -7.12 14.16
CA GLY A 363 -12.71 -7.03 14.56
C GLY A 363 -13.33 -5.64 14.40
N ALA A 364 -14.53 -5.47 14.96
CA ALA A 364 -15.36 -4.30 14.74
C ALA A 364 -14.89 -3.05 15.51
N ILE A 365 -14.95 -1.89 14.86
CA ILE A 365 -14.71 -0.57 15.46
C ILE A 365 -15.58 0.48 14.78
N ALA A 366 -15.89 1.57 15.48
CA ALA A 366 -16.65 2.68 14.94
C ALA A 366 -15.95 4.02 15.22
N PHE A 367 -16.09 4.96 14.29
CA PHE A 367 -15.54 6.31 14.38
C PHE A 367 -16.61 7.35 14.09
N GLN A 368 -16.57 8.45 14.81
CA GLN A 368 -17.39 9.62 14.55
C GLN A 368 -16.58 10.60 13.68
N PHE A 369 -16.76 10.55 12.36
CA PHE A 369 -15.97 11.34 11.42
C PHE A 369 -16.76 11.69 10.15
N GLY A 370 -17.07 12.98 9.98
CA GLY A 370 -17.85 13.51 8.87
C GLY A 370 -19.25 13.97 9.26
N THR A 371 -20.04 14.32 8.24
CA THR A 371 -21.40 14.86 8.34
C THR A 371 -22.30 14.30 7.24
N SER A 372 -23.61 14.48 7.33
CA SER A 372 -24.57 13.82 6.43
C SER A 372 -24.46 14.13 4.95
N ALA A 373 -23.82 15.23 4.57
CA ALA A 373 -23.60 15.58 3.16
C ALA A 373 -22.23 15.12 2.64
N ASP A 374 -21.35 14.64 3.52
CA ASP A 374 -20.00 14.26 3.17
C ASP A 374 -19.99 12.93 2.39
N LYS A 375 -19.03 12.78 1.48
CA LYS A 375 -18.84 11.60 0.63
C LYS A 375 -17.65 10.78 1.13
N PRO A 376 -17.79 9.47 1.39
CA PRO A 376 -16.67 8.62 1.78
C PRO A 376 -15.67 8.50 0.63
N VAL A 377 -14.39 8.74 0.92
CA VAL A 377 -13.27 8.75 -0.03
C VAL A 377 -12.04 8.07 0.60
N GLN A 378 -12.26 6.97 1.34
CA GLN A 378 -11.22 6.21 2.02
C GLN A 378 -10.07 5.81 1.09
N GLY A 379 -8.86 5.73 1.63
CA GLY A 379 -7.63 5.41 0.89
C GLY A 379 -6.40 5.63 1.78
N ASP A 380 -5.24 5.09 1.42
CA ASP A 380 -3.99 5.29 2.17
C ASP A 380 -3.34 6.63 1.82
N TYR A 381 -3.78 7.73 2.44
CA TYR A 381 -3.25 9.07 2.15
C TYR A 381 -1.95 9.35 2.91
N THR A 382 -1.70 8.64 4.02
CA THR A 382 -0.48 8.81 4.83
C THR A 382 0.69 7.98 4.31
N GLY A 383 0.44 6.89 3.59
CA GLY A 383 1.40 5.93 3.07
C GLY A 383 1.86 4.92 4.11
N ASP A 384 1.03 4.61 5.10
CA ASP A 384 1.35 3.66 6.17
C ASP A 384 0.96 2.22 5.84
N GLY A 385 0.36 2.01 4.67
CA GLY A 385 -0.10 0.70 4.18
C GLY A 385 -1.53 0.36 4.59
N LYS A 386 -2.25 1.27 5.27
CA LYS A 386 -3.65 1.10 5.66
C LYS A 386 -4.51 2.19 5.02
N ALA A 387 -5.75 1.85 4.74
CA ALA A 387 -6.73 2.84 4.37
C ALA A 387 -7.03 3.78 5.54
N ASP A 388 -6.87 5.08 5.29
CA ASP A 388 -7.38 6.13 6.16
C ASP A 388 -8.89 6.29 5.96
N ILE A 389 -9.59 6.57 7.06
CA ILE A 389 -10.97 7.06 6.97
C ILE A 389 -10.92 8.48 6.40
N ALA A 390 -11.66 8.72 5.33
CA ALA A 390 -11.63 10.02 4.66
C ALA A 390 -12.98 10.42 4.10
N VAL A 391 -13.27 11.73 4.15
CA VAL A 391 -14.47 12.31 3.56
C VAL A 391 -14.17 13.53 2.70
N PHE A 392 -14.90 13.67 1.58
CA PHE A 392 -14.96 14.88 0.78
C PHE A 392 -16.27 15.62 1.08
N ARG A 393 -16.20 16.92 1.35
CA ARG A 393 -17.36 17.77 1.61
C ARG A 393 -17.77 18.51 0.34
N PRO A 394 -18.87 18.12 -0.34
CA PRO A 394 -19.22 18.70 -1.64
C PRO A 394 -19.56 20.19 -1.58
N ALA A 395 -20.06 20.67 -0.43
CA ALA A 395 -20.45 22.07 -0.28
C ALA A 395 -19.25 23.03 -0.36
N SER A 396 -18.10 22.64 0.21
CA SER A 396 -16.89 23.46 0.28
C SER A 396 -15.75 23.00 -0.63
N GLY A 397 -15.77 21.74 -1.07
CA GLY A 397 -14.64 21.13 -1.78
C GLY A 397 -13.48 20.73 -0.86
N GLU A 398 -13.74 20.57 0.43
CA GLU A 398 -12.73 20.26 1.44
C GLU A 398 -12.63 18.74 1.68
N TRP A 399 -11.40 18.25 1.79
CA TRP A 399 -11.07 16.87 2.13
C TRP A 399 -10.70 16.79 3.61
N PHE A 400 -11.17 15.76 4.30
CA PHE A 400 -10.85 15.47 5.69
C PHE A 400 -10.34 14.04 5.78
N ILE A 401 -9.13 13.86 6.32
CA ILE A 401 -8.45 12.56 6.42
C ILE A 401 -8.19 12.27 7.89
N LEU A 402 -8.75 11.18 8.40
CA LEU A 402 -8.50 10.64 9.73
C LEU A 402 -7.43 9.55 9.61
N ARG A 403 -6.25 9.85 10.17
CA ARG A 403 -5.04 9.05 10.10
C ARG A 403 -5.20 7.68 10.76
N SER A 404 -4.91 6.62 10.03
CA SER A 404 -4.91 5.23 10.48
C SER A 404 -3.90 4.98 11.61
N GLU A 405 -2.76 5.67 11.62
CA GLU A 405 -1.64 5.39 12.52
C GLU A 405 -1.83 5.95 13.95
N ASN A 406 -2.65 6.99 14.12
CA ASN A 406 -2.79 7.69 15.40
C ASN A 406 -4.16 8.35 15.66
N GLN A 407 -5.12 8.24 14.74
CA GLN A 407 -6.48 8.80 14.87
C GLN A 407 -6.55 10.32 15.00
N THR A 408 -5.46 11.05 14.73
CA THR A 408 -5.54 12.49 14.46
C THR A 408 -6.06 12.72 13.05
N TYR A 409 -6.53 13.93 12.75
CA TYR A 409 -6.97 14.24 11.38
C TYR A 409 -6.30 15.49 10.85
N TYR A 410 -6.36 15.64 9.54
CA TYR A 410 -6.04 16.87 8.84
C TYR A 410 -7.08 17.14 7.76
N SER A 411 -7.20 18.39 7.35
CA SER A 411 -8.04 18.77 6.21
C SER A 411 -7.29 19.70 5.28
N PHE A 412 -7.72 19.71 4.03
CA PHE A 412 -7.18 20.61 3.02
C PHE A 412 -8.24 20.90 1.94
N PRO A 413 -8.29 22.14 1.42
CA PRO A 413 -9.21 22.50 0.35
C PRO A 413 -8.65 22.01 -1.00
N PHE A 414 -9.34 21.06 -1.63
CA PHE A 414 -8.98 20.59 -2.97
C PHE A 414 -10.23 20.24 -3.78
N GLY A 415 -10.93 21.28 -4.22
CA GLY A 415 -12.15 21.17 -4.99
C GLY A 415 -13.05 22.38 -4.76
N THR A 416 -14.21 22.34 -5.40
CA THR A 416 -15.26 23.34 -5.29
C THR A 416 -16.63 22.67 -5.39
N ASN A 417 -17.70 23.41 -5.08
CA ASN A 417 -19.07 22.92 -5.26
C ASN A 417 -19.32 22.44 -6.70
N GLY A 418 -19.84 21.22 -6.83
CA GLY A 418 -20.12 20.57 -8.12
C GLY A 418 -18.98 19.70 -8.67
N ASP A 419 -17.82 19.71 -8.02
CA ASP A 419 -16.74 18.78 -8.36
C ASP A 419 -17.05 17.37 -7.82
N ILE A 420 -16.60 16.35 -8.56
CA ILE A 420 -16.80 14.93 -8.25
C ILE A 420 -15.48 14.34 -7.71
N PRO A 421 -15.41 13.91 -6.44
CA PRO A 421 -14.18 13.36 -5.87
C PRO A 421 -13.86 11.99 -6.48
N SER A 422 -12.60 11.80 -6.86
CA SER A 422 -12.13 10.65 -7.63
C SER A 422 -10.76 10.18 -7.13
N PRO A 423 -10.60 9.85 -5.83
CA PRO A 423 -9.30 9.51 -5.25
C PRO A 423 -8.65 8.29 -5.91
N GLY A 424 -7.32 8.22 -5.87
CA GLY A 424 -6.53 7.13 -6.44
C GLY A 424 -5.03 7.42 -6.37
N ASN A 425 -4.17 6.45 -6.68
CA ASN A 425 -2.72 6.58 -6.65
C ASN A 425 -2.22 7.01 -8.05
N TYR A 426 -2.31 8.29 -8.39
CA TYR A 426 -2.05 8.78 -9.74
C TYR A 426 -0.57 9.01 -10.05
N ASP A 427 0.30 9.07 -9.04
CA ASP A 427 1.74 9.24 -9.23
C ASP A 427 2.57 7.98 -8.95
N GLY A 428 1.96 6.93 -8.40
CA GLY A 428 2.56 5.62 -8.21
C GLY A 428 3.47 5.53 -6.99
N ASP A 429 3.38 6.49 -6.06
CA ASP A 429 4.16 6.46 -4.81
C ASP A 429 3.56 5.55 -3.74
N GLY A 430 2.34 5.06 -3.99
CA GLY A 430 1.58 4.20 -3.10
C GLY A 430 0.61 4.96 -2.19
N LYS A 431 0.56 6.29 -2.27
CA LYS A 431 -0.45 7.04 -1.54
C LYS A 431 -1.68 7.26 -2.40
N ALA A 432 -2.82 7.34 -1.75
CA ALA A 432 -4.00 7.92 -2.37
C ALA A 432 -3.78 9.43 -2.54
N ASP A 433 -3.96 9.91 -3.77
CA ASP A 433 -3.98 11.31 -4.11
C ASP A 433 -5.43 11.84 -4.10
N ALA A 434 -5.59 13.06 -3.60
CA ALA A 434 -6.85 13.78 -3.75
C ALA A 434 -7.01 14.20 -5.22
N ALA A 435 -8.11 13.77 -5.83
CA ALA A 435 -8.43 14.10 -7.20
C ALA A 435 -9.90 14.46 -7.34
N ILE A 436 -10.18 15.41 -8.21
CA ILE A 436 -11.54 15.80 -8.57
C ILE A 436 -11.70 15.86 -10.08
N PHE A 437 -12.89 15.51 -10.55
CA PHE A 437 -13.36 15.80 -11.89
C PHE A 437 -14.36 16.94 -11.83
N ARG A 438 -14.13 17.99 -12.62
CA ARG A 438 -15.03 19.14 -12.73
C ARG A 438 -15.90 19.02 -13.98
N PRO A 439 -17.20 18.69 -13.86
CA PRO A 439 -18.05 18.46 -15.02
C PRO A 439 -18.28 19.70 -15.90
N SER A 440 -18.26 20.90 -15.30
CA SER A 440 -18.56 22.16 -16.00
C SER A 440 -17.57 22.44 -17.14
N ASN A 441 -16.29 22.12 -16.94
CA ASN A 441 -15.22 22.31 -17.92
C ASN A 441 -14.49 21.01 -18.34
N LYS A 442 -14.98 19.84 -17.89
CA LYS A 442 -14.45 18.51 -18.25
C LYS A 442 -12.97 18.34 -17.88
N THR A 443 -12.57 18.97 -16.78
CA THR A 443 -11.18 19.03 -16.36
C THR A 443 -10.98 18.21 -15.08
N TRP A 444 -9.95 17.38 -15.11
CA TRP A 444 -9.39 16.68 -13.96
C TRP A 444 -8.37 17.56 -13.26
N PHE A 445 -8.42 17.55 -11.93
CA PHE A 445 -7.41 18.14 -11.08
C PHE A 445 -6.98 17.05 -10.10
N VAL A 446 -5.69 16.74 -10.06
CA VAL A 446 -5.12 15.71 -9.18
C VAL A 446 -3.98 16.33 -8.39
N GLN A 447 -4.08 16.31 -7.06
CA GLN A 447 -3.03 16.72 -6.16
C GLN A 447 -2.12 15.53 -5.86
N LYS A 448 -1.11 15.31 -6.72
CA LYS A 448 -0.18 14.21 -6.56
C LYS A 448 0.69 14.44 -5.33
N SER A 449 0.78 13.43 -4.47
CA SER A 449 1.47 13.41 -3.18
C SER A 449 2.95 13.78 -3.30
N THR A 450 3.62 13.39 -4.40
CA THR A 450 5.05 13.64 -4.62
C THR A 450 5.35 14.49 -5.85
N SER A 451 4.39 14.64 -6.76
CA SER A 451 4.65 15.14 -8.11
C SER A 451 3.84 16.39 -8.51
N GLY A 452 3.32 17.13 -7.52
CA GLY A 452 2.57 18.38 -7.70
C GLY A 452 1.18 18.18 -8.33
N THR A 453 0.54 19.26 -8.77
CA THR A 453 -0.83 19.18 -9.32
C THR A 453 -0.84 18.84 -10.81
N LEU A 454 -1.57 17.80 -11.21
CA LEU A 454 -1.95 17.56 -12.60
C LEU A 454 -3.27 18.28 -12.90
N ILE A 455 -3.34 18.94 -14.05
CA ILE A 455 -4.56 19.54 -14.60
C ILE A 455 -4.72 19.06 -16.03
N GLN A 456 -5.79 18.32 -16.32
CA GLN A 456 -5.98 17.70 -17.63
C GLN A 456 -7.45 17.72 -18.06
N THR A 457 -7.73 18.26 -19.25
CA THR A 457 -9.06 18.16 -19.85
C THR A 457 -9.23 16.78 -20.48
N PHE A 458 -10.18 16.01 -19.97
CA PHE A 458 -10.49 14.67 -20.46
C PHE A 458 -11.94 14.30 -20.11
N GLY A 459 -12.72 13.93 -21.12
CA GLY A 459 -14.14 13.62 -21.01
C GLY A 459 -15.06 14.62 -21.71
N GLN A 460 -16.36 14.40 -21.58
CA GLN A 460 -17.45 15.18 -22.18
C GLN A 460 -18.56 15.44 -21.16
N THR A 461 -19.53 16.30 -21.52
CA THR A 461 -20.68 16.57 -20.66
C THR A 461 -21.49 15.29 -20.43
N GLY A 462 -21.74 14.95 -19.17
CA GLY A 462 -22.51 13.76 -18.77
C GLY A 462 -21.64 12.51 -18.54
N ASP A 463 -20.34 12.59 -18.82
CA ASP A 463 -19.40 11.52 -18.46
C ASP A 463 -19.26 11.43 -16.93
N LYS A 464 -19.13 10.21 -16.42
CA LYS A 464 -18.91 9.90 -15.01
C LYS A 464 -17.45 9.49 -14.81
N PRO A 465 -16.70 10.09 -13.87
CA PRO A 465 -15.35 9.64 -13.56
C PRO A 465 -15.39 8.21 -13.00
N VAL A 466 -14.62 7.31 -13.59
CA VAL A 466 -14.60 5.90 -13.18
C VAL A 466 -14.01 5.72 -11.77
N PRO A 467 -12.97 6.47 -11.33
CA PRO A 467 -12.47 6.38 -9.97
C PRO A 467 -13.45 6.83 -8.87
N ASN A 468 -14.57 7.46 -9.26
CA ASN A 468 -15.69 7.78 -8.38
C ASN A 468 -16.70 6.62 -8.24
N ALA A 469 -16.53 5.48 -8.93
CA ALA A 469 -17.51 4.39 -8.98
C ALA A 469 -17.96 3.88 -7.59
N PHE A 470 -17.07 3.95 -6.60
CA PHE A 470 -17.33 3.50 -5.22
C PHE A 470 -17.54 4.66 -4.24
N VAL A 471 -17.66 5.88 -4.76
CA VAL A 471 -17.99 7.08 -3.98
C VAL A 471 -19.43 7.47 -4.30
N PRO A 472 -20.36 7.32 -3.35
CA PRO A 472 -21.81 7.45 -3.55
C PRO A 472 -22.29 8.88 -3.79
#